data_AF-A0A5M9R5I8-F1
#
_entry.id   AF-A0A5M9R5I8-F1
#
_cell.length_a   1.000
_cell.length_b   1.000
_cell.length_c   1.000
_cell.angle_alpha   90.00
_cell.angle_beta   90.00
_cell.angle_gamma   90.00
#
_symmetry.space_group_name_H-M   'P 1'
#
loop_
_entity.id
_entity.type
_entity.pdbx_description
1 polymer ?
#
loop_
_entity_poly.entity_id
_entity_poly.type
_entity_poly.pdbx_seq_one_letter_code
_entity_poly.pdbx_strand_id
1 'polypeptide(L)'
;MINRTFLRWFLTLVLIFVFYFGLALFDLAFNLEFTSRFSVISSENPINSWQAFVMSLLSLHNAAMSYVYLGTPILLVLLFVIHKKIR
;
A
#
# COMPACT_ATOMS: atom_id res chain seq x y z
N MET A 1 7.92 12.44 32.85
CA MET A 1 8.97 11.98 31.90
C MET A 1 8.49 10.69 31.25
N ILE A 2 8.38 10.65 29.92
CA ILE A 2 8.01 9.41 29.21
C ILE A 2 9.20 8.45 29.21
N ASN A 3 8.95 7.16 29.47
CA ASN A 3 9.96 6.11 29.36
C ASN A 3 10.45 6.03 27.89
N ARG A 4 11.75 6.26 27.66
CA ARG A 4 12.35 6.25 26.32
C ARG A 4 12.17 4.91 25.62
N THR A 5 12.22 3.81 26.37
CA THR A 5 11.95 2.46 25.85
C THR A 5 10.52 2.33 25.34
N PHE A 6 9.55 2.84 26.10
CA PHE A 6 8.15 2.85 25.67
C PHE A 6 7.95 3.69 24.42
N LEU A 7 8.51 4.91 24.38
CA LEU A 7 8.38 5.80 23.22
C LEU A 7 8.96 5.18 21.94
N ARG A 8 10.13 4.53 22.03
CA ARG A 8 10.76 3.83 20.90
C ARG A 8 9.84 2.77 20.30
N TRP A 9 9.30 1.89 21.14
CA TRP A 9 8.42 0.81 20.69
C TRP A 9 7.07 1.32 20.20
N PHE A 10 6.51 2.33 20.85
CA PHE A 10 5.28 2.98 20.40
C PHE A 10 5.44 3.57 19.00
N LEU A 11 6.49 4.36 18.76
CA LEU A 11 6.75 4.95 17.43
C LEU A 11 7.00 3.88 16.36
N THR A 12 7.67 2.79 16.73
CA THR A 12 7.91 1.64 15.83
C THR A 12 6.59 1.00 15.40
N LEU A 13 5.71 0.71 16.35
CA LEU A 13 4.40 0.12 16.07
C LEU A 13 3.53 1.05 15.22
N VAL A 14 3.48 2.34 15.57
CA VAL A 14 2.72 3.34 14.78
C VAL A 14 3.25 3.40 13.35
N LEU A 15 4.56 3.45 13.17
CA LEU A 15 5.16 3.56 11.85
C LEU A 15 4.89 2.33 10.98
N ILE A 16 5.02 1.12 11.55
CA ILE A 16 4.68 -0.13 10.87
C ILE A 16 3.18 -0.14 10.53
N PHE A 17 2.33 0.25 11.48
CA PHE A 17 0.89 0.28 11.27
C PHE A 17 0.50 1.21 10.11
N VAL A 18 1.07 2.42 10.05
CA VAL A 18 0.80 3.36 8.94
C VAL A 18 1.22 2.77 7.60
N PHE A 19 2.37 2.10 7.54
CA PHE A 19 2.84 1.47 6.31
C PHE A 19 1.91 0.34 5.83
N TYR A 20 1.51 -0.56 6.74
CA TYR A 20 0.58 -1.64 6.41
C TYR A 20 -0.84 -1.14 6.12
N PHE A 21 -1.28 -0.08 6.78
CA PHE A 21 -2.55 0.58 6.48
C PHE A 21 -2.56 1.10 5.04
N GLY A 22 -1.47 1.70 4.58
CA GLY A 22 -1.30 2.08 3.17
C GLY A 22 -1.45 0.90 2.21
N LEU A 23 -0.82 -0.24 2.51
CA LEU A 23 -0.94 -1.46 1.71
C LEU A 23 -2.39 -1.99 1.67
N ALA A 24 -3.10 -1.95 2.79
CA ALA A 24 -4.49 -2.38 2.88
C ALA A 24 -5.41 -1.52 1.99
N LEU A 25 -5.13 -0.22 1.84
CA LEU A 25 -5.90 0.64 0.94
C LEU A 25 -5.70 0.26 -0.53
N PHE A 26 -4.50 -0.15 -0.93
CA PHE A 26 -4.25 -0.65 -2.29
C PHE A 26 -4.99 -1.96 -2.56
N ASP A 27 -5.00 -2.88 -1.60
CA ASP A 27 -5.75 -4.14 -1.70
C ASP A 27 -7.26 -3.89 -1.81
N LEU A 28 -7.80 -2.96 -1.00
CA LEU A 28 -9.19 -2.54 -1.12
C LEU A 28 -9.49 -1.94 -2.50
N ALA A 29 -8.66 -1.01 -2.98
CA ALA A 29 -8.82 -0.39 -4.29
C ALA A 29 -8.78 -1.42 -5.43
N PHE A 30 -7.87 -2.39 -5.35
CA PHE A 30 -7.80 -3.51 -6.28
C PHE A 30 -9.07 -4.33 -6.29
N ASN A 31 -9.58 -4.74 -5.12
CA ASN A 31 -10.80 -5.55 -5.03
C ASN A 31 -12.04 -4.81 -5.57
N LEU A 32 -12.15 -3.51 -5.30
CA LEU A 32 -13.25 -2.68 -5.81
C LEU A 32 -13.20 -2.53 -7.33
N GLU A 33 -12.02 -2.22 -7.87
CA GLU A 33 -11.83 -2.06 -9.32
C GLU A 33 -12.04 -3.40 -10.04
N PHE A 34 -11.53 -4.49 -9.45
CA PHE A 34 -11.71 -5.84 -9.97
C PHE A 34 -13.19 -6.20 -10.05
N THR A 35 -13.91 -6.06 -8.94
CA THR A 35 -15.34 -6.43 -8.85
C THR A 35 -16.21 -5.60 -9.79
N SER A 36 -15.98 -4.28 -9.85
CA SER A 36 -16.78 -3.39 -10.68
C SER A 36 -16.59 -3.67 -12.17
N ARG A 37 -15.36 -3.81 -12.65
CA ARG A 37 -15.09 -4.00 -14.08
C ARG A 37 -15.28 -5.42 -14.56
N PHE A 38 -15.01 -6.42 -13.72
CA PHE A 38 -15.27 -7.83 -14.08
C PHE A 38 -16.74 -8.06 -14.40
N SER A 39 -17.65 -7.38 -13.69
CA SER A 39 -19.10 -7.47 -13.95
C SER A 39 -19.56 -6.89 -15.30
N VAL A 40 -18.71 -6.08 -15.97
CA VAL A 40 -19.04 -5.32 -17.19
C VAL A 40 -18.46 -5.96 -18.47
N ILE A 41 -17.64 -7.00 -18.34
CA ILE A 41 -17.01 -7.73 -19.47
C ILE A 41 -18.06 -8.45 -20.35
N SER A 42 -19.31 -8.56 -19.91
CA SER A 42 -20.42 -9.19 -20.63
C SER A 42 -21.11 -8.31 -21.69
N SER A 43 -20.59 -7.11 -22.00
CA SER A 43 -21.21 -6.18 -22.95
C SER A 43 -20.68 -6.29 -24.39
N GLU A 44 -21.43 -5.70 -25.33
CA GLU A 44 -21.33 -5.76 -26.82
C GLU A 44 -19.92 -5.59 -27.44
N ASN A 45 -18.91 -5.13 -26.69
CA ASN A 45 -17.51 -5.02 -27.15
C ASN A 45 -16.51 -5.62 -26.12
N PRO A 46 -16.41 -6.97 -26.06
CA PRO A 46 -15.66 -7.66 -25.00
C PRO A 46 -14.16 -7.39 -25.03
N ILE A 47 -13.56 -7.16 -26.21
CA ILE A 47 -12.12 -6.92 -26.37
C ILE A 47 -11.73 -5.57 -25.74
N ASN A 48 -12.48 -4.50 -26.01
CA ASN A 48 -12.18 -3.18 -25.48
C ASN A 48 -12.41 -3.10 -23.96
N SER A 49 -13.48 -3.73 -23.47
CA SER A 49 -13.76 -3.84 -22.05
C SER A 49 -12.68 -4.64 -21.31
N TRP A 50 -12.19 -5.72 -21.92
CA TRP A 50 -11.06 -6.49 -21.39
C TRP A 50 -9.76 -5.69 -21.36
N GLN A 51 -9.43 -4.98 -22.44
CA GLN A 51 -8.22 -4.13 -22.48
C GLN A 51 -8.28 -3.03 -21.42
N ALA A 52 -9.41 -2.34 -21.27
CA ALA A 52 -9.59 -1.31 -20.25
C ALA A 52 -9.47 -1.87 -18.82
N PHE A 53 -9.96 -3.09 -18.60
CA PHE A 53 -9.81 -3.81 -17.33
C PHE A 53 -8.33 -4.11 -17.03
N VAL A 54 -7.61 -4.73 -17.96
CA VAL A 54 -6.18 -5.05 -17.80
C VAL A 54 -5.34 -3.80 -17.56
N MET A 55 -5.59 -2.72 -18.29
CA MET A 55 -4.87 -1.45 -18.11
C MET A 55 -5.14 -0.83 -16.73
N SER A 56 -6.37 -0.96 -16.21
CA SER A 56 -6.70 -0.50 -14.86
C SER A 56 -5.96 -1.31 -13.79
N LEU A 57 -5.94 -2.64 -13.90
CA LEU A 57 -5.20 -3.52 -13.00
C LEU A 57 -3.69 -3.22 -13.03
N LEU A 58 -3.12 -3.00 -14.22
CA LEU A 58 -1.71 -2.64 -14.38
C LEU A 58 -1.40 -1.30 -13.71
N SER A 59 -2.29 -0.31 -13.86
CA SER A 59 -2.14 0.99 -13.19
C SER A 59 -2.13 0.85 -11.67
N LEU A 60 -3.07 0.08 -11.10
CA LEU A 60 -3.14 -0.19 -9.67
C LEU A 60 -1.91 -0.95 -9.15
N HIS A 61 -1.47 -1.96 -9.91
CA HIS A 61 -0.25 -2.71 -9.61
C HIS A 61 0.98 -1.79 -9.57
N ASN A 62 1.17 -0.96 -10.58
CA ASN A 62 2.30 -0.04 -10.65
C ASN A 62 2.29 0.97 -9.50
N ALA A 63 1.11 1.48 -9.12
CA ALA A 63 0.96 2.37 -7.97
C ALA A 63 1.33 1.67 -6.65
N ALA A 64 0.85 0.45 -6.42
CA ALA A 64 1.18 -0.33 -5.24
C ALA A 64 2.67 -0.69 -5.18
N MET A 65 3.26 -1.11 -6.31
CA MET A 65 4.69 -1.41 -6.39
C MET A 65 5.55 -0.17 -6.15
N SER A 66 5.17 1.00 -6.69
CA SER A 66 5.85 2.27 -6.40
C SER A 66 5.82 2.60 -4.91
N TYR A 67 4.67 2.44 -4.26
CA TYR A 67 4.53 2.62 -2.81
C TYR A 67 5.45 1.68 -2.03
N VAL A 68 5.56 0.41 -2.43
CA VAL A 68 6.46 -0.56 -1.77
C VAL A 68 7.92 -0.20 -2.03
N TYR A 69 8.31 0.07 -3.28
CA TYR A 69 9.70 0.35 -3.66
C TYR A 69 10.23 1.63 -3.01
N LEU A 70 9.42 2.67 -2.90
CA LEU A 70 9.83 3.93 -2.27
C LEU A 70 9.58 3.92 -0.75
N GLY A 71 8.46 3.34 -0.32
CA GLY A 71 8.05 3.34 1.08
C GLY A 71 8.87 2.40 1.95
N THR A 72 9.29 1.23 1.46
CA THR A 72 10.07 0.28 2.26
C THR A 72 11.44 0.84 2.66
N PRO A 73 12.24 1.45 1.77
CA PRO A 73 13.48 2.11 2.16
C PRO A 73 13.26 3.23 3.19
N ILE A 74 12.22 4.05 3.01
CA ILE A 74 11.89 5.13 3.94
C ILE A 74 11.52 4.56 5.32
N LEU A 75 10.68 3.52 5.35
CA LEU A 75 10.31 2.80 6.58
C LEU A 75 11.55 2.30 7.32
N LEU A 76 12.47 1.64 6.62
CA LEU A 76 13.70 1.11 7.20
C LEU A 76 14.59 2.22 7.77
N VAL A 77 14.76 3.33 7.05
CA VAL A 77 15.54 4.49 7.53
C VAL A 77 14.91 5.09 8.79
N LEU A 78 13.59 5.26 8.81
CA LEU A 78 12.89 5.81 9.97
C LEU A 78 12.98 4.88 11.19
N LEU A 79 12.79 3.57 11.01
CA LEU A 79 12.99 2.58 12.06
C LEU A 79 14.41 2.63 12.61
N PHE A 80 15.42 2.70 11.73
CA PHE A 80 16.81 2.85 12.15
C PHE A 80 17.03 4.13 12.97
N VAL A 81 16.48 5.26 12.53
CA VAL A 81 16.60 6.54 13.26
C VAL A 81 15.94 6.47 14.63
N ILE A 82 14.74 5.88 14.72
CA ILE A 82 14.02 5.69 15.99
C ILE A 82 14.88 4.87 16.96
N HIS A 83 15.41 3.73 16.52
CA HIS A 83 16.21 2.85 17.37
C HIS A 83 17.61 3.40 17.70
N LYS A 84 18.20 4.20 16.81
CA LYS A 84 19.51 4.82 17.04
C LYS A 84 19.45 6.04 17.95
N LYS A 85 18.45 6.92 17.78
CA LYS A 85 18.34 8.18 18.53
C LYS A 85 17.63 8.03 19.87
N ILE A 86 16.69 7.11 19.99
CA ILE A 86 15.94 6.84 21.23
C ILE A 86 16.53 5.58 21.88
N ARG A 87 17.81 5.66 22.25
CA ARG A 87 18.47 4.58 22.97
C ARG A 87 18.02 4.54 24.43
#